data_AF-A0A970JSC1-F1
#
_entry.id   AF-A0A970JSC1-F1
#
_cell.length_a   1.000
_cell.length_b   1.000
_cell.length_c   1.000
_cell.angle_alpha   90.00
_cell.angle_beta   90.00
_cell.angle_gamma   90.00
#
_symmetry.space_group_name_H-M   'P 1'
#
loop_
_entity.id
_entity.type
_entity.pdbx_description
1 polymer ?
#
loop_
_entity_poly.entity_id
_entity_poly.type
_entity_poly.pdbx_seq_one_letter_code
_entity_poly.pdbx_strand_id
1 'polypeptide(L)'
;HQADIAVLYNAEAEWSGESMTVQKVTRELTEQQFEFDILSLEMIETAQLKQPGNFCVNHHPFKVLIVPYAQRLPFHFINQLITLHKHGVKIFFIDQLFDGASEQVDSQSQKEYLQKEACITTLSKLARSLKALNTNQLATKQEHPYLRYFHYKHDHQSVYMLFNENSYEAMQATVQFVEQKQLCQYDPHTNEVYQLQDDNGWYTFDFEPSEAIFLFENTTLPSRKLEKLTQTKSLSKQAWNIQIANQSIEKEPHTDTLPVLGLGDAFEDYAGTITYETTFSSLNGPVVLEIADASEIVSVYLNEQFIDTRISQPYHFELSHALQAGDNHLKIEVTNNLGRQMRDYLSQFILMEPLGILGDVQLKYGDFATHA
;
A
#
# COMPACT_ATOMS: atom_id res chain seq x y z
N HIS A 1 -1.20 -7.98 14.43
CA HIS A 1 -0.93 -8.59 13.13
C HIS A 1 -1.26 -10.08 13.20
N GLN A 2 -1.63 -10.71 12.10
CA GLN A 2 -2.01 -12.13 12.04
C GLN A 2 -1.20 -12.83 10.95
N ALA A 3 -0.19 -13.60 11.34
CA ALA A 3 0.61 -14.41 10.44
C ALA A 3 0.66 -15.87 10.90
N ASP A 4 0.50 -16.80 9.96
CA ASP A 4 0.72 -18.23 10.19
C ASP A 4 2.17 -18.64 9.87
N ILE A 5 2.91 -17.78 9.19
CA ILE A 5 4.23 -18.02 8.63
C ILE A 5 5.26 -17.19 9.39
N ALA A 6 6.31 -17.85 9.85
CA ALA A 6 7.53 -17.20 10.33
C ALA A 6 8.64 -17.36 9.28
N VAL A 7 9.37 -16.29 9.01
CA VAL A 7 10.61 -16.31 8.23
C VAL A 7 11.78 -16.07 9.16
N LEU A 8 12.75 -16.98 9.15
CA LEU A 8 13.96 -16.83 9.96
C LEU A 8 14.78 -15.62 9.51
N TYR A 9 15.08 -14.71 10.44
CA TYR A 9 16.16 -13.75 10.30
C TYR A 9 17.48 -14.43 10.68
N ASN A 10 18.25 -14.80 9.66
CA ASN A 10 19.43 -15.65 9.77
C ASN A 10 20.73 -14.85 9.93
N ALA A 11 20.78 -13.90 10.87
CA ALA A 11 21.94 -13.04 11.09
C ALA A 11 23.25 -13.83 11.25
N GLU A 12 23.28 -14.85 12.13
CA GLU A 12 24.49 -15.67 12.36
C GLU A 12 24.91 -16.50 11.13
N ALA A 13 23.96 -16.88 10.27
CA ALA A 13 24.25 -17.61 9.05
C ALA A 13 25.05 -16.75 8.04
N GLU A 14 24.78 -15.44 8.01
CA GLU A 14 25.50 -14.50 7.14
C GLU A 14 27.00 -14.40 7.48
N TRP A 15 27.40 -14.74 8.71
CA TRP A 15 28.80 -14.76 9.15
C TRP A 15 29.46 -16.14 9.06
N SER A 16 28.69 -17.21 8.84
CA SER A 16 29.16 -18.60 8.96
C SER A 16 29.19 -19.38 7.64
N GLY A 17 28.88 -18.73 6.51
CA GLY A 17 29.05 -19.31 5.17
C GLY A 17 28.22 -18.59 4.11
N GLU A 18 28.01 -19.25 2.97
CA GLU A 18 27.06 -18.75 1.97
C GLU A 18 25.64 -18.69 2.54
N SER A 19 24.91 -17.63 2.22
CA SER A 19 23.56 -17.42 2.75
C SER A 19 22.69 -16.64 1.77
N MET A 20 21.38 -16.85 1.91
CA MET A 20 20.35 -16.06 1.27
C MET A 20 19.88 -14.98 2.24
N THR A 21 19.81 -13.76 1.72
CA THR A 21 19.28 -12.63 2.49
C THR A 21 17.76 -12.77 2.66
N VAL A 22 17.26 -12.45 3.85
CA VAL A 22 15.84 -12.60 4.21
C VAL A 22 14.89 -11.82 3.28
N GLN A 23 15.37 -10.73 2.68
CA GLN A 23 14.59 -9.88 1.76
C GLN A 23 14.11 -10.65 0.53
N LYS A 24 14.84 -11.66 0.06
CA LYS A 24 14.44 -12.47 -1.09
C LYS A 24 13.19 -13.30 -0.81
N VAL A 25 13.14 -13.93 0.36
CA VAL A 25 12.00 -14.76 0.80
C VAL A 25 10.80 -13.87 1.10
N THR A 26 11.02 -12.80 1.85
CA THR A 26 9.93 -11.88 2.24
C THR A 26 9.32 -11.17 1.04
N ARG A 27 10.13 -10.77 0.03
CA ARG A 27 9.63 -10.25 -1.25
C ARG A 27 8.69 -11.26 -1.95
N GLU A 28 9.12 -12.51 -2.11
CA GLU A 28 8.30 -13.56 -2.74
C GLU A 28 6.95 -13.76 -2.01
N LEU A 29 6.96 -13.74 -0.68
CA LEU A 29 5.75 -13.85 0.12
C LEU A 29 4.83 -12.63 -0.03
N THR A 30 5.41 -11.42 0.03
CA THR A 30 4.68 -10.16 -0.09
C THR A 30 4.05 -9.99 -1.48
N GLU A 31 4.78 -10.28 -2.56
CA GLU A 31 4.27 -10.20 -3.94
C GLU A 31 3.14 -11.21 -4.22
N GLN A 32 3.01 -12.23 -3.37
CA GLN A 32 1.96 -13.26 -3.41
C GLN A 32 0.93 -13.10 -2.27
N GLN A 33 0.96 -11.97 -1.57
CA GLN A 33 0.02 -11.59 -0.49
C GLN A 33 -0.09 -12.59 0.66
N PHE A 34 1.02 -13.24 1.04
CA PHE A 34 1.11 -14.00 2.29
C PHE A 34 1.48 -13.09 3.46
N GLU A 35 0.79 -13.24 4.59
CA GLU A 35 1.20 -12.61 5.85
C GLU A 35 2.26 -13.46 6.53
N PHE A 36 3.35 -12.82 6.94
CA PHE A 36 4.44 -13.45 7.66
C PHE A 36 5.05 -12.50 8.70
N ASP A 37 5.71 -13.07 9.70
CA ASP A 37 6.61 -12.33 10.60
C ASP A 37 8.05 -12.76 10.39
N ILE A 38 8.97 -11.82 10.57
CA ILE A 38 10.40 -12.11 10.61
C ILE A 38 10.79 -12.39 12.07
N LEU A 39 11.31 -13.58 12.35
CA LEU A 39 11.71 -13.99 13.70
C LEU A 39 13.22 -14.23 13.79
N SER A 40 13.84 -13.75 14.85
CA SER A 40 15.24 -14.10 15.15
C SER A 40 15.36 -15.53 15.69
N LEU A 41 16.59 -16.05 15.69
CA LEU A 41 16.94 -17.33 16.30
C LEU A 41 16.46 -17.44 17.75
N GLU A 42 16.77 -16.42 18.55
CA GLU A 42 16.49 -16.39 19.99
C GLU A 42 14.97 -16.40 20.28
N MET A 43 14.18 -15.73 19.43
CA MET A 43 12.73 -15.76 19.51
C MET A 43 12.17 -17.17 19.27
N ILE A 44 12.73 -17.90 18.30
CA ILE A 44 12.29 -19.25 17.95
C ILE A 44 12.73 -20.28 19.00
N GLU A 45 13.89 -20.10 19.61
CA GLU A 45 14.37 -20.96 20.71
C GLU A 45 13.49 -20.87 21.95
N THR A 46 13.06 -19.66 22.30
CA THR A 46 12.21 -19.41 23.47
C THR A 46 10.72 -19.61 23.18
N ALA A 47 10.37 -20.07 21.97
CA ALA A 47 9.00 -20.30 21.56
C ALA A 47 8.30 -21.37 22.40
N GLN A 48 7.02 -21.14 22.68
CA GLN A 48 6.18 -22.03 23.47
C GLN A 48 5.44 -23.02 22.57
N LEU A 49 5.52 -24.31 22.89
CA LEU A 49 4.85 -25.40 22.16
C LEU A 49 3.56 -25.81 22.87
N LYS A 50 2.53 -24.96 22.74
CA LYS A 50 1.25 -25.14 23.47
C LYS A 50 0.30 -26.12 22.79
N GLN A 51 0.21 -26.09 21.46
CA GLN A 51 -0.72 -26.92 20.70
C GLN A 51 0.03 -27.62 19.56
N PRO A 52 -0.26 -28.91 19.31
CA PRO A 52 0.33 -29.62 18.18
C PRO A 52 0.06 -28.86 16.86
N GLY A 53 1.09 -28.77 16.02
CA GLY A 53 1.04 -28.10 14.73
C GLY A 53 1.48 -26.64 14.73
N ASN A 54 1.76 -26.04 15.89
CA ASN A 54 2.22 -24.65 15.95
C ASN A 54 3.24 -24.38 17.08
N PHE A 55 4.00 -23.31 16.93
CA PHE A 55 4.86 -22.75 17.97
C PHE A 55 4.47 -21.30 18.23
N CYS A 56 4.60 -20.82 19.47
CA CYS A 56 4.13 -19.50 19.87
C CYS A 56 5.28 -18.59 20.30
N VAL A 57 5.38 -17.40 19.71
CA VAL A 57 6.27 -16.32 20.16
C VAL A 57 5.40 -15.12 20.55
N ASN A 58 5.58 -14.58 21.76
CA ASN A 58 4.80 -13.43 22.26
C ASN A 58 3.27 -13.57 22.08
N HIS A 59 2.73 -14.76 22.35
CA HIS A 59 1.31 -15.11 22.16
C HIS A 59 0.83 -15.25 20.70
N HIS A 60 1.71 -15.10 19.71
CA HIS A 60 1.42 -15.31 18.30
C HIS A 60 1.79 -16.74 17.86
N PRO A 61 0.82 -17.55 17.39
CA PRO A 61 1.07 -18.91 16.93
C PRO A 61 1.50 -18.94 15.45
N PHE A 62 2.53 -19.71 15.13
CA PHE A 62 3.03 -19.95 13.78
C PHE A 62 2.94 -21.43 13.43
N LYS A 63 2.43 -21.74 12.24
CA LYS A 63 2.28 -23.10 11.70
C LYS A 63 3.44 -23.50 10.79
N VAL A 64 4.07 -22.51 10.18
CA VAL A 64 5.14 -22.69 9.20
C VAL A 64 6.36 -21.87 9.62
N LEU A 65 7.54 -22.49 9.57
CA LEU A 65 8.82 -21.80 9.68
C LEU A 65 9.59 -21.96 8.36
N ILE A 66 9.90 -20.84 7.73
CA ILE A 66 10.72 -20.76 6.52
C ILE A 66 12.14 -20.37 6.91
N VAL A 67 13.08 -21.19 6.50
CA VAL A 67 14.52 -21.02 6.68
C VAL A 67 15.11 -20.66 5.31
N PRO A 68 15.52 -19.40 5.08
CA PRO A 68 16.27 -19.03 3.88
C PRO A 68 17.53 -19.90 3.75
N TYR A 69 18.04 -20.09 2.54
CA TYR A 69 19.26 -20.85 2.33
C TYR A 69 20.38 -20.33 3.25
N ALA A 70 21.03 -21.25 3.96
CA ALA A 70 22.18 -21.00 4.80
C ALA A 70 23.09 -22.21 4.75
N GLN A 71 24.35 -21.99 4.40
CA GLN A 71 25.35 -23.05 4.35
C GLN A 71 25.60 -23.65 5.74
N ARG A 72 25.59 -22.82 6.78
CA ARG A 72 25.73 -23.27 8.17
C ARG A 72 24.63 -22.66 9.04
N LEU A 73 24.17 -23.45 10.00
CA LEU A 73 23.21 -23.03 11.01
C LEU A 73 23.75 -23.40 12.40
N PRO A 74 23.44 -22.63 13.45
CA PRO A 74 23.86 -22.99 14.81
C PRO A 74 23.33 -24.36 15.23
N PHE A 75 24.14 -25.15 15.93
CA PHE A 75 23.79 -26.52 16.32
C PHE A 75 22.53 -26.58 17.20
N HIS A 76 22.40 -25.64 18.13
CA HIS A 76 21.24 -25.57 19.01
C HIS A 76 19.96 -25.31 18.20
N PHE A 77 20.02 -24.43 17.19
CA PHE A 77 18.89 -24.15 16.31
C PHE A 77 18.52 -25.33 15.42
N ILE A 78 19.51 -26.06 14.89
CA ILE A 78 19.26 -27.31 14.15
C ILE A 78 18.44 -28.29 15.00
N ASN A 79 18.77 -28.44 16.29
CA ASN A 79 17.99 -29.27 17.21
C ASN A 79 16.59 -28.69 17.50
N GLN A 80 16.47 -27.37 17.55
CA GLN A 80 15.17 -26.69 17.70
C GLN A 80 14.27 -26.94 16.49
N LEU A 81 14.78 -26.90 15.26
CA LEU A 81 14.02 -27.23 14.04
C LEU A 81 13.42 -28.64 14.10
N ILE A 82 14.18 -29.61 14.63
CA ILE A 82 13.68 -30.99 14.82
C ILE A 82 12.58 -31.03 15.88
N THR A 83 12.74 -30.27 16.97
CA THR A 83 11.74 -30.18 18.04
C THR A 83 10.44 -29.59 17.53
N LEU A 84 10.52 -28.49 16.76
CA LEU A 84 9.37 -27.86 16.11
C LEU A 84 8.69 -28.81 15.12
N HIS A 85 9.47 -29.49 14.27
CA HIS A 85 8.94 -30.46 13.32
C HIS A 85 8.21 -31.61 14.02
N LYS A 86 8.80 -32.19 15.07
CA LYS A 86 8.16 -33.25 15.89
C LYS A 86 6.89 -32.77 16.58
N HIS A 87 6.78 -31.47 16.87
CA HIS A 87 5.56 -30.86 17.39
C HIS A 87 4.51 -30.58 16.29
N GLY A 88 4.82 -30.84 15.01
CA GLY A 88 3.91 -30.71 13.88
C GLY A 88 4.05 -29.43 13.05
N VAL A 89 5.02 -28.57 13.38
CA VAL A 89 5.32 -27.35 12.61
C VAL A 89 5.90 -27.74 11.25
N LYS A 90 5.46 -27.06 10.18
CA LYS A 90 6.03 -27.27 8.85
C LYS A 90 7.31 -26.46 8.70
N ILE A 91 8.41 -27.14 8.42
CA ILE A 91 9.72 -26.51 8.21
C ILE A 91 10.01 -26.48 6.71
N PHE A 92 10.25 -25.29 6.17
CA PHE A 92 10.63 -25.07 4.78
C PHE A 92 12.07 -24.58 4.70
N PHE A 93 12.90 -25.28 3.94
CA PHE A 93 14.21 -24.79 3.52
C PHE A 93 14.13 -24.28 2.09
N ILE A 94 14.67 -23.08 1.85
CA ILE A 94 14.73 -22.49 0.51
C ILE A 94 16.00 -22.94 -0.20
N ASP A 95 15.83 -23.38 -1.44
CA ASP A 95 16.80 -23.94 -2.39
C ASP A 95 17.47 -25.24 -1.93
N GLN A 96 18.12 -25.27 -0.77
CA GLN A 96 18.78 -26.46 -0.23
C GLN A 96 18.90 -26.45 1.29
N LEU A 97 19.21 -27.64 1.85
CA LEU A 97 19.50 -27.82 3.28
C LEU A 97 20.89 -27.27 3.63
N PHE A 98 21.13 -26.98 4.90
CA PHE A 98 22.45 -26.59 5.42
C PHE A 98 23.51 -27.70 5.26
N ASP A 99 24.78 -27.30 5.17
CA ASP A 99 25.92 -28.21 5.06
C ASP A 99 26.33 -28.81 6.42
N GLY A 100 26.34 -27.99 7.47
CA GLY A 100 26.66 -28.41 8.85
C GLY A 100 26.47 -27.32 9.90
N ALA A 101 26.80 -27.63 11.15
CA ALA A 101 26.65 -26.70 12.26
C ALA A 101 27.69 -25.57 12.27
N SER A 102 27.31 -24.33 12.60
CA SER A 102 28.24 -23.18 12.68
C SER A 102 29.44 -23.44 13.59
N GLU A 103 29.22 -24.11 14.71
CA GLU A 103 30.22 -24.47 15.74
C GLU A 103 31.12 -25.65 15.32
N GLN A 104 30.96 -26.17 14.10
CA GLN A 104 31.72 -27.31 13.57
C GLN A 104 31.59 -28.62 14.38
N VAL A 105 30.51 -28.74 15.16
CA VAL A 105 30.11 -29.98 15.80
C VAL A 105 29.42 -30.91 14.80
N ASP A 106 29.46 -32.22 15.07
CA ASP A 106 28.78 -33.21 14.22
C ASP A 106 27.26 -33.02 14.29
N SER A 107 26.66 -32.76 13.12
CA SER A 107 25.22 -32.58 12.94
C SER A 107 24.65 -33.52 11.86
N GLN A 108 25.37 -34.59 11.50
CA GLN A 108 25.01 -35.47 10.39
C GLN A 108 23.64 -36.13 10.60
N SER A 109 23.38 -36.65 11.82
CA SER A 109 22.11 -37.30 12.14
C SER A 109 20.91 -36.34 12.06
N GLN A 110 21.11 -35.08 12.47
CA GLN A 110 20.10 -34.03 12.40
C GLN A 110 19.82 -33.62 10.95
N LYS A 111 20.87 -33.50 10.15
CA LYS A 111 20.79 -33.21 8.71
C LYS A 111 20.00 -34.29 7.98
N GLU A 112 20.31 -35.57 8.22
CA GLU A 112 19.58 -36.71 7.63
C GLU A 112 18.10 -36.72 8.01
N TYR A 113 17.78 -36.41 9.27
CA TYR A 113 16.39 -36.28 9.72
C TYR A 113 15.66 -35.16 8.96
N LEU A 114 16.22 -33.95 8.93
CA LEU A 114 15.58 -32.80 8.30
C LEU A 114 15.50 -32.95 6.78
N GLN A 115 16.50 -33.58 6.13
CA GLN A 115 16.46 -33.87 4.71
C GLN A 115 15.28 -34.76 4.32
N LYS A 116 14.89 -35.69 5.20
CA LYS A 116 13.78 -36.61 4.97
C LYS A 116 12.42 -35.98 5.31
N GLU A 117 12.36 -35.20 6.39
CA GLU A 117 11.08 -34.80 6.99
C GLU A 117 10.69 -33.34 6.70
N ALA A 118 11.66 -32.43 6.47
CA ALA A 118 11.37 -31.03 6.13
C ALA A 118 11.01 -30.86 4.64
N CYS A 119 10.35 -29.75 4.32
CA CYS A 119 10.08 -29.36 2.94
C CYS A 119 11.28 -28.60 2.36
N ILE A 120 11.82 -29.06 1.23
CA ILE A 120 12.88 -28.34 0.49
C ILE A 120 12.27 -27.87 -0.83
N THR A 121 12.27 -26.57 -1.07
CA THR A 121 11.67 -25.97 -2.28
C THR A 121 12.52 -24.81 -2.79
N THR A 122 12.42 -24.49 -4.07
CA THR A 122 13.11 -23.32 -4.62
C THR A 122 12.35 -22.04 -4.28
N LEU A 123 13.03 -20.89 -4.26
CA LEU A 123 12.37 -19.60 -4.00
C LEU A 123 11.13 -19.39 -4.90
N SER A 124 11.25 -19.62 -6.20
CA SER A 124 10.16 -19.49 -7.19
C SER A 124 9.00 -20.49 -7.04
N LYS A 125 9.15 -21.51 -6.19
CA LYS A 125 8.10 -22.52 -5.92
C LYS A 125 7.54 -22.39 -4.50
N LEU A 126 8.05 -21.46 -3.70
CA LEU A 126 7.66 -21.26 -2.31
C LEU A 126 6.17 -20.96 -2.21
N ALA A 127 5.68 -19.95 -2.92
CA ALA A 127 4.28 -19.54 -2.88
C ALA A 127 3.32 -20.68 -3.26
N ARG A 128 3.64 -21.45 -4.30
CA ARG A 128 2.86 -22.63 -4.70
C ARG A 128 2.85 -23.70 -3.61
N SER A 129 3.97 -23.92 -2.93
CA SER A 129 4.10 -24.92 -1.87
C SER A 129 3.29 -24.52 -0.63
N LEU A 130 3.24 -23.23 -0.32
CA LEU A 130 2.46 -22.68 0.80
C LEU A 130 0.95 -22.68 0.52
N LYS A 131 0.51 -22.42 -0.71
CA LYS A 131 -0.92 -22.48 -1.11
C LYS A 131 -1.58 -23.82 -0.74
N ALA A 132 -0.82 -24.92 -0.75
CA ALA A 132 -1.31 -26.24 -0.37
C ALA A 132 -1.57 -26.40 1.15
N LEU A 133 -1.10 -25.48 1.99
CA LEU A 133 -1.15 -25.54 3.46
C LEU A 133 -2.26 -24.68 4.07
N ASN A 134 -3.05 -23.97 3.27
CA ASN A 134 -4.14 -23.08 3.72
C ASN A 134 -3.67 -22.08 4.80
N THR A 135 -2.55 -21.41 4.55
CA THR A 135 -1.99 -20.36 5.41
C THR A 135 -2.70 -19.02 5.18
N ASN A 136 -2.50 -18.05 6.08
CA ASN A 136 -3.05 -16.70 5.94
C ASN A 136 -2.52 -16.00 4.67
N GLN A 137 -3.35 -15.96 3.63
CA GLN A 137 -3.06 -15.37 2.33
C GLN A 137 -4.30 -14.64 1.82
N LEU A 138 -4.13 -13.42 1.29
CA LEU A 138 -5.19 -12.78 0.51
C LEU A 138 -5.29 -13.48 -0.85
N ALA A 139 -6.45 -14.06 -1.16
CA ALA A 139 -6.68 -14.66 -2.46
C ALA A 139 -6.96 -13.58 -3.51
N THR A 140 -6.35 -13.70 -4.69
CA THR A 140 -6.53 -12.76 -5.80
C THR A 140 -6.93 -13.52 -7.07
N LYS A 141 -7.76 -12.91 -7.93
CA LYS A 141 -8.10 -13.51 -9.24
C LYS A 141 -6.96 -13.43 -10.25
N GLN A 142 -6.06 -12.45 -10.09
CA GLN A 142 -4.91 -12.19 -10.94
C GLN A 142 -3.67 -11.95 -10.07
N GLU A 143 -2.48 -12.03 -10.66
CA GLU A 143 -1.23 -11.72 -9.95
C GLU A 143 -1.09 -10.19 -9.80
N HIS A 144 -0.88 -9.73 -8.57
CA HIS A 144 -0.71 -8.31 -8.24
C HIS A 144 0.59 -8.11 -7.43
N PRO A 145 1.77 -8.11 -8.06
CA PRO A 145 3.06 -8.04 -7.33
C PRO A 145 3.23 -6.74 -6.53
N TYR A 146 2.53 -5.66 -6.90
CA TYR A 146 2.55 -4.38 -6.18
C TYR A 146 1.42 -4.22 -5.15
N LEU A 147 0.49 -5.18 -5.05
CA LEU A 147 -0.54 -5.15 -4.02
C LEU A 147 0.06 -5.61 -2.69
N ARG A 148 0.11 -4.70 -1.72
CA ARG A 148 0.46 -4.99 -0.34
C ARG A 148 -0.81 -5.28 0.43
N TYR A 149 -0.75 -6.28 1.29
CA TYR A 149 -1.83 -6.73 2.16
C TYR A 149 -1.32 -6.70 3.59
N PHE A 150 -2.19 -6.31 4.52
CA PHE A 150 -1.90 -6.38 5.95
C PHE A 150 -3.17 -6.75 6.71
N HIS A 151 -3.07 -7.73 7.61
CA HIS A 151 -4.18 -8.17 8.46
C HIS A 151 -3.88 -7.93 9.93
N TYR A 152 -4.68 -7.06 10.54
CA TYR A 152 -4.66 -6.78 11.97
C TYR A 152 -5.94 -7.26 12.65
N LYS A 153 -5.82 -7.72 13.90
CA LYS A 153 -6.97 -8.14 14.70
C LYS A 153 -6.98 -7.35 16.00
N HIS A 154 -8.06 -6.62 16.24
CA HIS A 154 -8.28 -5.79 17.44
C HIS A 154 -9.61 -6.18 18.07
N ASP A 155 -9.64 -6.51 19.36
CA ASP A 155 -10.88 -6.89 20.08
C ASP A 155 -11.78 -7.88 19.30
N HIS A 156 -11.14 -8.88 18.68
CA HIS A 156 -11.77 -9.90 17.82
C HIS A 156 -12.29 -9.45 16.45
N GLN A 157 -12.14 -8.17 16.10
CA GLN A 157 -12.45 -7.61 14.79
C GLN A 157 -11.20 -7.57 13.90
N SER A 158 -11.36 -7.99 12.66
CA SER A 158 -10.35 -7.89 11.61
C SER A 158 -10.37 -6.51 10.98
N VAL A 159 -9.17 -5.97 10.82
CA VAL A 159 -8.86 -4.76 10.08
C VAL A 159 -7.89 -5.16 8.98
N TYR A 160 -8.18 -4.74 7.76
CA TYR A 160 -7.33 -4.99 6.61
C TYR A 160 -6.87 -3.66 6.02
N MET A 161 -5.63 -3.66 5.54
CA MET A 161 -5.11 -2.60 4.68
C MET A 161 -4.66 -3.23 3.38
N LEU A 162 -5.11 -2.64 2.27
CA LEU A 162 -4.63 -2.91 0.93
C LEU A 162 -3.90 -1.67 0.44
N PHE A 163 -2.75 -1.82 -0.18
CA PHE A 163 -1.96 -0.69 -0.66
C PHE A 163 -1.33 -1.01 -2.02
N ASN A 164 -1.51 -0.09 -2.96
CA ASN A 164 -0.80 -0.13 -4.23
C ASN A 164 0.60 0.46 -4.06
N GLU A 165 1.63 -0.37 -3.97
CA GLU A 165 3.02 0.10 -3.85
C GLU A 165 3.56 0.69 -5.17
N ASN A 166 2.85 0.54 -6.28
CA ASN A 166 3.24 1.20 -7.53
C ASN A 166 2.91 2.70 -7.44
N SER A 167 3.95 3.53 -7.51
CA SER A 167 3.83 4.99 -7.46
C SER A 167 3.46 5.64 -8.79
N TYR A 168 3.27 4.87 -9.86
CA TYR A 168 3.01 5.39 -11.21
C TYR A 168 1.77 4.81 -11.88
N GLU A 169 1.39 3.57 -11.57
CA GLU A 169 0.29 2.90 -12.26
C GLU A 169 -0.87 2.61 -11.31
N ALA A 170 -2.07 2.99 -11.75
CA ALA A 170 -3.32 2.54 -11.14
C ALA A 170 -3.49 1.02 -11.31
N MET A 171 -4.25 0.42 -10.40
CA MET A 171 -4.48 -1.02 -10.36
C MET A 171 -5.92 -1.33 -9.99
N GLN A 172 -6.53 -2.28 -10.69
CA GLN A 172 -7.76 -2.91 -10.23
C GLN A 172 -7.43 -4.29 -9.67
N ALA A 173 -7.87 -4.58 -8.44
CA ALA A 173 -7.67 -5.88 -7.81
C ALA A 173 -9.00 -6.49 -7.35
N THR A 174 -9.24 -7.74 -7.73
CA THR A 174 -10.35 -8.54 -7.20
C THR A 174 -9.82 -9.56 -6.21
N VAL A 175 -10.22 -9.40 -4.94
CA VAL A 175 -9.62 -10.08 -3.79
C VAL A 175 -10.67 -10.78 -2.93
N GLN A 176 -10.23 -11.82 -2.21
CA GLN A 176 -11.02 -12.55 -1.24
C GLN A 176 -10.19 -12.76 0.04
N PHE A 177 -10.75 -12.34 1.17
CA PHE A 177 -10.10 -12.40 2.48
C PHE A 177 -10.22 -13.77 3.14
N VAL A 178 -9.30 -14.10 4.04
CA VAL A 178 -9.32 -15.38 4.76
C VAL A 178 -10.57 -15.54 5.62
N GLU A 179 -10.98 -14.48 6.32
CA GLU A 179 -12.24 -14.46 7.06
C GLU A 179 -13.37 -14.00 6.11
N GLN A 180 -14.34 -14.88 5.83
CA GLN A 180 -15.51 -14.58 4.99
C GLN A 180 -16.56 -13.78 5.78
N LYS A 181 -16.18 -12.58 6.22
CA LYS A 181 -17.05 -11.64 6.93
C LYS A 181 -17.47 -10.51 6.00
N GLN A 182 -18.61 -9.88 6.31
CA GLN A 182 -19.00 -8.66 5.62
C GLN A 182 -18.06 -7.52 6.02
N LEU A 183 -17.54 -6.81 5.03
CA LEU A 183 -16.61 -5.72 5.22
C LEU A 183 -17.23 -4.38 4.80
N CYS A 184 -16.74 -3.31 5.39
CA CYS A 184 -16.94 -1.94 4.93
C CYS A 184 -15.58 -1.28 4.70
N GLN A 185 -15.52 -0.35 3.77
CA GLN A 185 -14.34 0.50 3.56
C GLN A 185 -14.44 1.73 4.45
N TYR A 186 -13.34 2.08 5.10
CA TYR A 186 -13.20 3.31 5.86
C TYR A 186 -12.21 4.21 5.13
N ASP A 187 -12.64 5.45 4.90
CA ASP A 187 -11.78 6.50 4.36
C ASP A 187 -11.28 7.36 5.53
N PRO A 188 -9.97 7.29 5.88
CA PRO A 188 -9.40 8.08 6.96
C PRO A 188 -9.32 9.58 6.66
N HIS A 189 -9.39 10.01 5.40
CA HIS A 189 -9.35 11.41 5.03
C HIS A 189 -10.68 12.11 5.31
N THR A 190 -11.78 11.48 4.87
CA THR A 190 -13.14 12.01 5.09
C THR A 190 -13.77 11.54 6.41
N ASN A 191 -13.15 10.56 7.07
CA ASN A 191 -13.69 9.88 8.25
C ASN A 191 -15.09 9.28 7.97
N GLU A 192 -15.26 8.72 6.78
CA GLU A 192 -16.51 8.10 6.32
C GLU A 192 -16.38 6.59 6.12
N VAL A 193 -17.52 5.89 6.20
CA VAL A 193 -17.60 4.45 6.00
C VAL A 193 -18.49 4.16 4.80
N TYR A 194 -17.98 3.36 3.88
CA TYR A 194 -18.63 2.97 2.63
C TYR A 194 -19.00 1.49 2.62
N GLN A 195 -20.19 1.22 2.10
CA GLN A 195 -20.67 -0.14 1.85
C GLN A 195 -19.92 -0.72 0.65
N LEU A 196 -19.43 -1.94 0.83
CA LEU A 196 -18.81 -2.70 -0.25
C LEU A 196 -19.84 -3.57 -0.95
N GLN A 197 -19.66 -3.73 -2.26
CA GLN A 197 -20.39 -4.71 -3.04
C GLN A 197 -19.68 -6.06 -2.95
N ASP A 198 -20.29 -7.00 -2.24
CA ASP A 198 -19.86 -8.40 -2.16
C ASP A 198 -20.37 -9.18 -3.38
N ASP A 199 -19.45 -9.74 -4.18
CA ASP A 199 -19.73 -10.71 -5.25
C ASP A 199 -19.25 -12.10 -4.84
N ASN A 200 -20.09 -12.82 -4.08
CA ASN A 200 -19.83 -14.20 -3.64
C ASN A 200 -18.50 -14.36 -2.88
N GLY A 201 -18.20 -13.44 -1.97
CA GLY A 201 -16.97 -13.38 -1.17
C GLY A 201 -15.81 -12.66 -1.84
N TRP A 202 -15.99 -12.15 -3.06
CA TRP A 202 -14.99 -11.36 -3.78
C TRP A 202 -15.34 -9.88 -3.76
N TYR A 203 -14.33 -9.05 -3.50
CA TYR A 203 -14.41 -7.60 -3.55
C TYR A 203 -13.48 -7.07 -4.64
N THR A 204 -13.95 -6.12 -5.43
CA THR A 204 -13.14 -5.43 -6.44
C THR A 204 -12.85 -4.02 -5.97
N PHE A 205 -11.59 -3.64 -6.03
CA PHE A 205 -11.10 -2.32 -5.67
C PHE A 205 -10.31 -1.74 -6.84
N ASP A 206 -10.53 -0.47 -7.09
CA ASP A 206 -9.69 0.35 -7.96
C ASP A 206 -8.76 1.15 -7.05
N PHE A 207 -7.47 1.12 -7.34
CA PHE A 207 -6.42 1.83 -6.63
C PHE A 207 -5.78 2.82 -7.59
N GLU A 208 -5.67 4.06 -7.17
CA GLU A 208 -4.73 5.02 -7.75
C GLU A 208 -3.29 4.67 -7.36
N PRO A 209 -2.27 5.24 -8.04
CA PRO A 209 -0.89 5.07 -7.64
C PRO A 209 -0.66 5.48 -6.17
N SER A 210 0.04 4.65 -5.39
CA SER A 210 0.26 4.86 -3.95
C SER A 210 -1.01 4.99 -3.10
N GLU A 211 -2.17 4.49 -3.55
CA GLU A 211 -3.39 4.54 -2.76
C GLU A 211 -3.48 3.39 -1.75
N ALA A 212 -3.97 3.70 -0.54
CA ALA A 212 -4.29 2.74 0.50
C ALA A 212 -5.79 2.69 0.77
N ILE A 213 -6.33 1.47 0.86
CA ILE A 213 -7.72 1.19 1.23
C ILE A 213 -7.73 0.47 2.58
N PHE A 214 -8.55 0.98 3.51
CA PHE A 214 -8.73 0.40 4.83
C PHE A 214 -10.10 -0.25 4.95
N LEU A 215 -10.13 -1.49 5.44
CA LEU A 215 -11.33 -2.30 5.53
C LEU A 215 -11.53 -2.81 6.94
N PHE A 216 -12.78 -2.82 7.39
CA PHE A 216 -13.17 -3.26 8.73
C PHE A 216 -14.35 -4.20 8.65
N GLU A 217 -14.48 -5.08 9.64
CA GLU A 217 -15.70 -5.87 9.81
C GLU A 217 -16.91 -4.96 10.02
N ASN A 218 -17.95 -5.16 9.22
CA ASN A 218 -19.16 -4.37 9.30
C ASN A 218 -19.91 -4.71 10.60
N THR A 219 -19.83 -3.80 11.57
CA THR A 219 -20.22 -4.06 12.96
C THR A 219 -21.37 -3.19 13.45
N THR A 220 -22.21 -2.66 12.55
CA THR A 220 -23.37 -1.74 12.77
C THR A 220 -23.11 -0.24 12.56
N LEU A 221 -21.96 0.14 11.99
CA LEU A 221 -21.68 1.55 11.69
C LEU A 221 -22.60 2.10 10.58
N PRO A 222 -23.07 3.36 10.71
CA PRO A 222 -23.72 4.05 9.60
C PRO A 222 -22.77 4.06 8.40
N SER A 223 -23.22 3.55 7.27
CA SER A 223 -22.42 3.44 6.05
C SER A 223 -23.16 4.02 4.85
N ARG A 224 -22.42 4.65 3.96
CA ARG A 224 -22.94 5.23 2.71
C ARG A 224 -22.66 4.30 1.54
N LYS A 225 -23.44 4.44 0.47
CA LYS A 225 -23.06 3.85 -0.81
C LYS A 225 -22.15 4.83 -1.52
N LEU A 226 -21.11 4.31 -2.17
CA LEU A 226 -20.32 5.11 -3.11
C LEU A 226 -21.24 5.62 -4.22
N GLU A 227 -21.30 6.94 -4.36
CA GLU A 227 -22.07 7.58 -5.41
C GLU A 227 -21.34 7.43 -6.74
N LYS A 228 -22.08 7.10 -7.80
CA LYS A 228 -21.49 6.94 -9.13
C LYS A 228 -21.40 8.30 -9.80
N LEU A 229 -20.18 8.81 -9.96
CA LEU A 229 -19.88 9.96 -10.79
C LEU A 229 -19.76 9.48 -12.24
N THR A 230 -20.73 9.83 -13.07
CA THR A 230 -20.85 9.31 -14.45
C THR A 230 -20.43 10.31 -15.51
N GLN A 231 -20.31 11.58 -15.14
CA GLN A 231 -19.98 12.67 -16.04
C GLN A 231 -18.67 13.34 -15.61
N THR A 232 -17.91 13.80 -16.60
CA THR A 232 -16.63 14.48 -16.39
C THR A 232 -16.58 15.76 -17.22
N LYS A 233 -16.08 16.85 -16.62
CA LYS A 233 -15.85 18.13 -17.29
C LYS A 233 -14.46 18.65 -16.96
N SER A 234 -13.58 18.73 -17.96
CA SER A 234 -12.28 19.38 -17.81
C SER A 234 -12.44 20.89 -17.63
N LEU A 235 -11.76 21.41 -16.61
CA LEU A 235 -11.55 22.83 -16.33
C LEU A 235 -10.20 23.31 -16.85
N SER A 236 -9.31 22.46 -17.36
CA SER A 236 -8.02 22.93 -17.89
C SER A 236 -8.19 23.80 -19.13
N LYS A 237 -9.27 23.63 -19.89
CA LYS A 237 -9.49 24.32 -21.19
C LYS A 237 -10.04 25.74 -21.08
N GLN A 238 -10.49 26.16 -19.90
CA GLN A 238 -11.00 27.52 -19.65
C GLN A 238 -9.88 28.49 -19.26
N ALA A 239 -10.23 29.74 -19.02
CA ALA A 239 -9.31 30.77 -18.57
C ALA A 239 -8.91 30.53 -17.10
N TRP A 240 -7.64 30.78 -16.77
CA TRP A 240 -7.13 30.71 -15.41
C TRP A 240 -6.29 31.94 -15.08
N ASN A 241 -6.42 32.42 -13.85
CA ASN A 241 -5.48 33.37 -13.26
C ASN A 241 -4.50 32.60 -12.38
N ILE A 242 -3.19 32.72 -12.64
CA ILE A 242 -2.14 32.00 -11.94
C ILE A 242 -1.22 33.00 -11.26
N GLN A 243 -1.09 32.93 -9.95
CA GLN A 243 -0.21 33.81 -9.16
C GLN A 243 0.98 33.05 -8.61
N ILE A 244 2.19 33.54 -8.88
CA ILE A 244 3.47 32.96 -8.45
C ILE A 244 4.48 34.07 -8.19
N ALA A 245 5.17 34.06 -7.04
CA ALA A 245 6.23 35.02 -6.71
C ALA A 245 5.87 36.52 -6.93
N ASN A 246 4.62 36.92 -6.59
CA ASN A 246 4.05 38.25 -6.85
C ASN A 246 3.86 38.61 -8.35
N GLN A 247 3.93 37.64 -9.25
CA GLN A 247 3.61 37.77 -10.66
C GLN A 247 2.25 37.12 -10.94
N SER A 248 1.49 37.70 -11.88
CA SER A 248 0.22 37.15 -12.37
C SER A 248 0.41 36.68 -13.80
N ILE A 249 0.01 35.45 -14.08
CA ILE A 249 0.02 34.83 -15.40
C ILE A 249 -1.43 34.54 -15.75
N GLU A 250 -1.93 35.16 -16.81
CA GLU A 250 -3.24 34.86 -17.37
C GLU A 250 -3.08 33.74 -18.40
N LYS A 251 -3.78 32.63 -18.16
CA LYS A 251 -3.88 31.54 -19.11
C LYS A 251 -5.17 31.74 -19.90
N GLU A 252 -5.02 31.99 -21.20
CA GLU A 252 -6.14 32.07 -22.12
C GLU A 252 -6.81 30.70 -22.31
N PRO A 253 -8.11 30.66 -22.68
CA PRO A 253 -8.73 29.45 -23.20
C PRO A 253 -7.91 28.91 -24.40
N HIS A 254 -8.15 27.67 -24.84
CA HIS A 254 -7.59 27.04 -26.07
C HIS A 254 -6.38 26.09 -25.92
N THR A 255 -5.68 26.05 -24.80
CA THR A 255 -4.75 24.93 -24.49
C THR A 255 -5.45 23.86 -23.67
N ASP A 256 -5.07 22.60 -23.91
CA ASP A 256 -5.64 21.44 -23.21
C ASP A 256 -5.14 21.32 -21.76
N THR A 257 -4.01 21.94 -21.42
CA THR A 257 -3.38 21.87 -20.10
C THR A 257 -3.07 23.26 -19.55
N LEU A 258 -2.88 23.31 -18.22
CA LEU A 258 -2.24 24.44 -17.54
C LEU A 258 -0.75 24.52 -17.91
N PRO A 259 -0.11 25.70 -17.79
CA PRO A 259 1.31 25.84 -18.06
C PRO A 259 2.14 25.08 -17.03
N VAL A 260 3.08 24.26 -17.53
CA VAL A 260 4.10 23.62 -16.68
C VAL A 260 5.15 24.67 -16.31
N LEU A 261 5.42 24.81 -15.02
CA LEU A 261 6.34 25.82 -14.46
C LEU A 261 7.60 25.16 -13.88
N GLY A 262 8.66 25.95 -13.68
CA GLY A 262 9.89 25.52 -12.98
C GLY A 262 10.83 24.63 -13.78
N LEU A 263 10.69 24.61 -15.12
CA LEU A 263 11.56 23.91 -16.05
C LEU A 263 12.22 24.89 -17.03
N GLY A 264 13.41 25.38 -16.69
CA GLY A 264 14.17 26.32 -17.54
C GLY A 264 13.51 27.68 -17.72
N ASP A 265 12.59 28.05 -16.83
CA ASP A 265 11.91 29.34 -16.79
C ASP A 265 12.40 30.19 -15.61
N ALA A 266 11.79 31.36 -15.41
CA ALA A 266 12.16 32.27 -14.33
C ALA A 266 11.82 31.75 -12.91
N PHE A 267 11.11 30.62 -12.81
CA PHE A 267 10.61 30.05 -11.56
C PHE A 267 11.34 28.76 -11.18
N GLU A 268 12.43 28.41 -11.85
CA GLU A 268 13.20 27.18 -11.59
C GLU A 268 13.61 27.01 -10.12
N ASP A 269 13.90 28.13 -9.43
CA ASP A 269 14.34 28.15 -8.03
C ASP A 269 13.21 28.49 -7.05
N TYR A 270 11.98 28.59 -7.54
CA TYR A 270 10.85 29.00 -6.72
C TYR A 270 10.51 27.93 -5.67
N ALA A 271 10.40 28.38 -4.43
CA ALA A 271 9.81 27.62 -3.33
C ALA A 271 8.71 28.46 -2.68
N GLY A 272 7.53 27.88 -2.52
CA GLY A 272 6.35 28.55 -2.00
C GLY A 272 5.05 28.01 -2.62
N THR A 273 4.04 28.87 -2.62
CA THR A 273 2.68 28.53 -3.04
C THR A 273 2.32 29.22 -4.35
N ILE A 274 1.84 28.44 -5.32
CA ILE A 274 1.27 28.90 -6.58
C ILE A 274 -0.23 28.85 -6.45
N THR A 275 -0.91 29.97 -6.73
CA THR A 275 -2.37 30.07 -6.66
C THR A 275 -2.97 30.02 -8.05
N TYR A 276 -3.94 29.15 -8.27
CA TYR A 276 -4.69 28.98 -9.51
C TYR A 276 -6.16 29.32 -9.24
N GLU A 277 -6.72 30.24 -10.01
CA GLU A 277 -8.11 30.68 -9.87
C GLU A 277 -8.87 30.56 -11.18
N THR A 278 -10.11 30.07 -11.08
CA THR A 278 -11.04 30.02 -12.20
C THR A 278 -12.49 30.02 -11.71
N THR A 279 -13.45 30.01 -12.65
CA THR A 279 -14.87 29.92 -12.33
C THR A 279 -15.54 28.81 -13.12
N PHE A 280 -16.58 28.19 -12.55
CA PHE A 280 -17.40 27.22 -13.27
C PHE A 280 -18.86 27.33 -12.85
N SER A 281 -19.76 27.11 -13.81
CA SER A 281 -21.20 27.09 -13.51
C SER A 281 -21.59 25.85 -12.72
N SER A 282 -22.50 26.04 -11.77
CA SER A 282 -23.02 25.02 -10.86
C SER A 282 -23.52 23.79 -11.61
N LEU A 283 -23.27 22.62 -11.03
CA LEU A 283 -23.68 21.32 -11.53
C LEU A 283 -24.69 20.72 -10.55
N ASN A 284 -25.63 19.93 -11.08
CA ASN A 284 -26.57 19.20 -10.25
C ASN A 284 -25.92 17.89 -9.77
N GLY A 285 -26.23 17.50 -8.54
CA GLY A 285 -25.81 16.23 -7.96
C GLY A 285 -24.49 16.32 -7.21
N PRO A 286 -23.90 15.17 -6.84
CA PRO A 286 -22.58 15.13 -6.25
C PRO A 286 -21.52 15.62 -7.23
N VAL A 287 -20.56 16.40 -6.74
CA VAL A 287 -19.46 16.97 -7.51
C VAL A 287 -18.16 16.80 -6.75
N VAL A 288 -17.21 16.11 -7.38
CA VAL A 288 -15.83 15.96 -6.91
C VAL A 288 -14.90 16.68 -7.89
N LEU A 289 -13.97 17.47 -7.37
CA LEU A 289 -12.83 17.97 -8.13
C LEU A 289 -11.72 16.94 -8.11
N GLU A 290 -11.18 16.65 -9.29
CA GLU A 290 -10.03 15.79 -9.51
C GLU A 290 -8.91 16.60 -10.18
N ILE A 291 -7.72 16.49 -9.62
CA ILE A 291 -6.51 17.05 -10.22
C ILE A 291 -5.61 15.87 -10.54
N ALA A 292 -5.39 15.59 -11.82
CA ALA A 292 -4.70 14.37 -12.22
C ALA A 292 -3.25 14.30 -11.68
N ASP A 293 -2.57 15.43 -11.58
CA ASP A 293 -1.24 15.50 -10.96
C ASP A 293 -0.87 16.92 -10.52
N ALA A 294 -0.08 17.03 -9.45
CA ALA A 294 0.44 18.28 -8.90
C ALA A 294 1.66 18.04 -7.99
N SER A 295 2.59 18.98 -7.98
CA SER A 295 3.79 18.98 -7.13
C SER A 295 3.77 20.16 -6.14
N GLU A 296 3.46 19.99 -4.85
CA GLU A 296 3.22 18.71 -4.14
C GLU A 296 1.95 18.75 -3.28
N ILE A 297 1.78 19.78 -2.45
CA ILE A 297 0.61 19.89 -1.56
C ILE A 297 -0.46 20.76 -2.21
N VAL A 298 -1.68 20.24 -2.33
CA VAL A 298 -2.80 20.93 -2.96
C VAL A 298 -3.86 21.29 -1.93
N SER A 299 -4.18 22.57 -1.80
CA SER A 299 -5.29 23.06 -0.98
C SER A 299 -6.36 23.67 -1.88
N VAL A 300 -7.62 23.30 -1.64
CA VAL A 300 -8.75 23.73 -2.47
C VAL A 300 -9.71 24.59 -1.67
N TYR A 301 -10.17 25.67 -2.30
CA TYR A 301 -11.19 26.56 -1.78
C TYR A 301 -12.25 26.78 -2.85
N LEU A 302 -13.52 26.76 -2.44
CA LEU A 302 -14.66 27.03 -3.32
C LEU A 302 -15.48 28.17 -2.71
N ASN A 303 -15.74 29.22 -3.48
CA ASN A 303 -16.50 30.40 -3.02
C ASN A 303 -15.94 30.98 -1.71
N GLU A 304 -14.60 31.12 -1.64
CA GLU A 304 -13.84 31.57 -0.46
C GLU A 304 -13.86 30.62 0.76
N GLN A 305 -14.65 29.55 0.71
CA GLN A 305 -14.66 28.50 1.74
C GLN A 305 -13.55 27.48 1.49
N PHE A 306 -12.75 27.20 2.52
CA PHE A 306 -11.78 26.10 2.49
C PHE A 306 -12.49 24.75 2.41
N ILE A 307 -12.06 23.90 1.48
CA ILE A 307 -12.58 22.54 1.28
C ILE A 307 -11.70 21.53 2.00
N ASP A 308 -10.45 21.38 1.53
CA ASP A 308 -9.52 20.41 2.08
C ASP A 308 -8.08 20.66 1.57
N THR A 309 -7.13 19.94 2.15
CA THR A 309 -5.74 19.85 1.70
C THR A 309 -5.37 18.38 1.44
N ARG A 310 -4.67 18.13 0.34
CA ARG A 310 -4.09 16.83 -0.01
C ARG A 310 -2.59 16.98 -0.16
N ILE A 311 -1.84 16.10 0.49
CA ILE A 311 -0.37 16.10 0.47
C ILE A 311 0.22 15.08 -0.51
N SER A 312 -0.64 14.27 -1.14
CA SER A 312 -0.30 13.26 -2.12
C SER A 312 -1.54 12.91 -2.95
N GLN A 313 -1.32 12.22 -4.05
CA GLN A 313 -2.37 11.59 -4.84
C GLN A 313 -3.16 10.54 -4.02
N PRO A 314 -4.44 10.26 -4.37
CA PRO A 314 -5.22 10.97 -5.39
C PRO A 314 -5.72 12.34 -4.90
N TYR A 315 -5.65 13.35 -5.78
CA TYR A 315 -6.10 14.71 -5.49
C TYR A 315 -7.60 14.87 -5.75
N HIS A 316 -8.42 14.20 -4.92
CA HIS A 316 -9.88 14.28 -4.96
C HIS A 316 -10.44 15.15 -3.83
N PHE A 317 -11.35 16.06 -4.19
CA PHE A 317 -11.98 17.01 -3.26
C PHE A 317 -13.49 17.03 -3.45
N GLU A 318 -14.23 16.71 -2.40
CA GLU A 318 -15.69 16.73 -2.40
C GLU A 318 -16.21 18.17 -2.34
N LEU A 319 -16.82 18.65 -3.42
CA LEU A 319 -17.27 20.03 -3.57
C LEU A 319 -18.76 20.24 -3.28
N SER A 320 -19.57 19.16 -3.23
CA SER A 320 -21.03 19.25 -3.27
C SER A 320 -21.62 20.17 -2.21
N HIS A 321 -21.06 20.15 -1.00
CA HIS A 321 -21.56 20.90 0.14
C HIS A 321 -21.28 22.41 0.09
N ALA A 322 -20.38 22.86 -0.80
CA ALA A 322 -19.96 24.26 -0.91
C ALA A 322 -20.40 24.93 -2.23
N LEU A 323 -21.14 24.20 -3.08
CA LEU A 323 -21.67 24.72 -4.33
C LEU A 323 -22.75 25.79 -4.08
N GLN A 324 -22.70 26.86 -4.88
CA GLN A 324 -23.75 27.85 -4.99
C GLN A 324 -24.45 27.78 -6.35
N ALA A 325 -25.66 28.34 -6.43
CA ALA A 325 -26.38 28.50 -7.69
C ALA A 325 -25.67 29.51 -8.60
N GLY A 326 -25.63 29.22 -9.90
CA GLY A 326 -24.90 30.07 -10.86
C GLY A 326 -23.41 29.75 -10.88
N ASP A 327 -22.56 30.77 -10.95
CA ASP A 327 -21.11 30.59 -11.07
C ASP A 327 -20.45 30.38 -9.71
N ASN A 328 -19.49 29.45 -9.65
CA ASN A 328 -18.70 29.12 -8.49
C ASN A 328 -17.25 29.52 -8.73
N HIS A 329 -16.61 30.13 -7.74
CA HIS A 329 -15.21 30.53 -7.79
C HIS A 329 -14.32 29.45 -7.18
N LEU A 330 -13.44 28.85 -7.98
CA LEU A 330 -12.51 27.82 -7.56
C LEU A 330 -11.12 28.42 -7.40
N LYS A 331 -10.53 28.28 -6.22
CA LYS A 331 -9.13 28.61 -5.94
C LYS A 331 -8.39 27.34 -5.51
N ILE A 332 -7.26 27.08 -6.16
CA ILE A 332 -6.37 25.96 -5.86
C ILE A 332 -5.00 26.54 -5.50
N GLU A 333 -4.48 26.17 -4.34
CA GLU A 333 -3.13 26.54 -3.89
C GLU A 333 -2.25 25.29 -3.95
N VAL A 334 -1.20 25.33 -4.79
CA VAL A 334 -0.21 24.27 -4.89
C VAL A 334 1.09 24.73 -4.25
N THR A 335 1.52 24.05 -3.19
CA THR A 335 2.72 24.38 -2.42
C THR A 335 3.76 23.30 -2.60
N ASN A 336 4.98 23.69 -2.99
CA ASN A 336 6.11 22.78 -3.13
C ASN A 336 7.02 22.81 -1.88
N ASN A 337 8.16 22.14 -1.96
CA ASN A 337 9.18 22.12 -0.90
C ASN A 337 10.33 23.12 -1.14
N LEU A 338 11.19 23.27 -0.13
CA LEU A 338 12.35 24.19 -0.15
C LEU A 338 13.54 23.70 -0.99
N GLY A 339 13.51 22.49 -1.52
CA GLY A 339 14.65 21.85 -2.20
C GLY A 339 15.19 22.68 -3.36
N ARG A 340 14.28 23.27 -4.15
CA ARG A 340 14.62 24.15 -5.29
C ARG A 340 15.30 25.46 -4.88
N GLN A 341 14.99 25.98 -3.70
CA GLN A 341 15.60 27.21 -3.18
C GLN A 341 16.93 26.93 -2.46
N MET A 342 17.03 25.82 -1.73
CA MET A 342 18.22 25.48 -0.95
C MET A 342 19.37 24.98 -1.82
N ARG A 343 19.10 24.13 -2.82
CA ARG A 343 20.08 23.52 -3.75
C ARG A 343 21.39 23.11 -3.05
N ASP A 344 21.27 22.32 -1.99
CA ASP A 344 22.46 21.84 -1.29
C ASP A 344 23.26 20.84 -2.13
N TYR A 345 24.42 20.41 -1.63
CA TYR A 345 25.27 19.46 -2.35
C TYR A 345 24.57 18.13 -2.66
N LEU A 346 23.59 17.70 -1.87
CA LEU A 346 22.86 16.46 -2.12
C LEU A 346 21.77 16.65 -3.18
N SER A 347 21.18 17.84 -3.24
CA SER A 347 20.11 18.22 -4.17
C SER A 347 20.53 18.13 -5.63
N GLN A 348 21.83 18.26 -5.95
CA GLN A 348 22.33 18.15 -7.34
C GLN A 348 22.15 16.75 -7.95
N PHE A 349 21.89 15.73 -7.13
CA PHE A 349 21.66 14.35 -7.59
C PHE A 349 20.18 14.01 -7.71
N ILE A 350 19.28 14.96 -7.41
CA ILE A 350 17.83 14.77 -7.42
C ILE A 350 17.25 15.53 -8.61
N LEU A 351 16.41 14.86 -9.40
CA LEU A 351 15.61 15.53 -10.41
C LEU A 351 14.50 16.31 -9.71
N MET A 352 14.48 17.63 -9.88
CA MET A 352 13.44 18.47 -9.30
C MET A 352 12.17 18.40 -10.16
N GLU A 353 11.05 18.02 -9.53
CA GLU A 353 9.75 17.90 -10.20
C GLU A 353 9.23 19.25 -10.68
N PRO A 354 8.55 19.33 -11.84
CA PRO A 354 7.98 20.58 -12.32
C PRO A 354 7.00 21.18 -11.29
N LEU A 355 6.75 22.48 -11.37
CA LEU A 355 5.98 23.21 -10.36
C LEU A 355 4.50 23.24 -10.69
N GLY A 356 3.67 23.13 -9.65
CA GLY A 356 2.25 23.42 -9.72
C GLY A 356 1.42 22.25 -10.19
N ILE A 357 0.36 22.52 -10.96
CA ILE A 357 -0.55 21.50 -11.50
C ILE A 357 0.03 20.92 -12.80
N LEU A 358 0.27 19.61 -12.83
CA LEU A 358 0.94 18.90 -13.93
C LEU A 358 -0.03 18.08 -14.81
N GLY A 359 -1.28 17.90 -14.34
CA GLY A 359 -2.32 17.14 -15.02
C GLY A 359 -3.58 17.94 -15.34
N ASP A 360 -4.59 17.26 -15.87
CA ASP A 360 -5.91 17.87 -16.11
C ASP A 360 -6.61 18.14 -14.77
N VAL A 361 -7.26 19.30 -14.66
CA VAL A 361 -8.18 19.63 -13.58
C VAL A 361 -9.59 19.35 -14.07
N GLN A 362 -10.31 18.44 -13.43
CA GLN A 362 -11.62 17.97 -13.88
C GLN A 362 -12.65 17.98 -12.76
N LEU A 363 -13.92 18.23 -13.11
CA LEU A 363 -15.06 17.95 -12.25
C LEU A 363 -15.65 16.60 -12.66
N LYS A 364 -15.73 15.68 -11.70
CA LYS A 364 -16.50 14.45 -11.79
C LYS A 364 -17.83 14.64 -11.07
N TYR A 365 -18.94 14.34 -11.73
CA TYR A 365 -20.27 14.60 -11.19
C TYR A 365 -21.28 13.55 -11.63
N GLY A 366 -22.33 13.38 -10.83
CA GLY A 366 -23.43 12.48 -11.12
C GLY A 366 -24.75 13.23 -11.24
N ASP A 367 -25.72 12.67 -11.97
CA ASP A 367 -27.09 13.20 -11.93
C ASP A 367 -27.71 12.86 -10.57
N PHE A 368 -28.47 13.79 -9.95
CA PHE A 368 -29.33 13.41 -8.83
C PHE A 368 -30.23 12.26 -9.30
N ALA A 369 -30.20 11.14 -8.58
CA ALA A 369 -31.24 10.13 -8.74
C ALA A 369 -32.58 10.84 -8.55
N THR A 370 -33.33 11.00 -9.63
CA THR A 370 -34.72 11.42 -9.56
C THR A 370 -35.46 10.28 -8.88
N HIS A 371 -35.49 10.32 -7.55
CA HIS A 371 -36.43 9.51 -6.78
C HIS A 371 -37.83 10.06 -7.09
N ALA A 372 -38.45 9.45 -8.11
CA ALA A 372 -39.88 9.50 -8.33
C ALA A 372 -40.60 8.59 -7.33
#